data_AF-A0A149ZUQ9-F1
#
_entry.id   AF-A0A149ZUQ9-F1
#
_cell.length_a   1.000
_cell.length_b   1.000
_cell.length_c   1.000
_cell.angle_alpha   90.00
_cell.angle_beta   90.00
_cell.angle_gamma   90.00
#
_symmetry.space_group_name_H-M   'P 1'
#
loop_
_entity.id
_entity.type
_entity.pdbx_description
1 polymer ?
#
loop_
_entity_poly.entity_id
_entity_poly.type
_entity_poly.pdbx_seq_one_letter_code
_entity_poly.pdbx_strand_id
1 'polypeptide(L)'
;MTAPAAGSDTALLARYGNALTGLAAGDAWGYQVEFTSYTRMPAYPVAPPVGTWTVSDDTQMTLAVHRALAEVTDFDDVETVTGALIRQFLVWQVDPDNTRAPGRTCMTSLRNLRAGARWYDTDGAVESAGCGAVMRLVPTAFAPDPYWLGLTALQAVITHKHPRAVVPALLLADATRHAPAQRGRFLEHALTTAAQIHNGTSTWTEDRYLQDVLAPIAGDVSSFLVDGLNDDVADALMRSADSRDRLQDLEPASYGDPCAGIGEGWESASAAALALLVADMATASGGDAPSLTSPQALAWASTSNGDSDSIACIAGGIIGSAHPEPDYWAANGLNPTFEPRYAEELAAAARQGTCRLHW
;
A
#
# COMPACT_ATOMS: atom_id res chain seq x y z
N MET A 1 -11.06 24.30 18.02
CA MET A 1 -11.05 23.82 16.63
C MET A 1 -10.60 24.97 15.76
N THR A 2 -9.30 25.06 15.50
CA THR A 2 -8.75 25.98 14.51
C THR A 2 -9.06 25.42 13.14
N ALA A 3 -9.62 26.23 12.24
CA ALA A 3 -9.82 25.84 10.85
C ALA A 3 -8.49 25.32 10.26
N PRO A 4 -8.51 24.29 9.38
CA PRO A 4 -7.30 23.88 8.68
C PRO A 4 -6.75 25.09 7.93
N ALA A 5 -5.47 25.39 8.09
CA ALA A 5 -4.84 26.43 7.31
C ALA A 5 -4.86 25.98 5.84
N ALA A 6 -5.39 26.77 4.90
CA ALA A 6 -5.54 26.37 3.49
C ALA A 6 -4.27 25.78 2.82
N GLY A 7 -3.08 26.01 3.39
CA GLY A 7 -1.82 25.37 2.97
C GLY A 7 -1.69 23.88 3.36
N SER A 8 -2.31 23.41 4.45
CA SER A 8 -2.28 22.00 4.86
C SER A 8 -3.09 21.11 3.91
N ASP A 9 -4.25 21.59 3.47
CA ASP A 9 -5.16 20.82 2.62
C ASP A 9 -4.60 20.68 1.20
N THR A 10 -3.99 21.76 0.70
CA THR A 10 -3.30 21.75 -0.60
C THR A 10 -2.11 20.77 -0.59
N ALA A 11 -1.31 20.78 0.48
CA ALA A 11 -0.20 19.84 0.63
C ALA A 11 -0.68 18.40 0.78
N LEU A 12 -1.79 18.16 1.50
CA LEU A 12 -2.37 16.83 1.65
C LEU A 12 -2.87 16.28 0.30
N LEU A 13 -3.57 17.10 -0.49
CA LEU A 13 -4.03 16.72 -1.82
C LEU A 13 -2.85 16.45 -2.78
N ALA A 14 -1.80 17.29 -2.73
CA ALA A 14 -0.59 17.06 -3.52
C ALA A 14 0.08 15.73 -3.14
N ARG A 15 0.24 15.44 -1.84
CA ARG A 15 0.77 14.15 -1.35
C ARG A 15 -0.09 12.98 -1.82
N TYR A 16 -1.40 13.11 -1.76
CA TYR A 16 -2.32 12.06 -2.20
C TYR A 16 -2.19 11.81 -3.71
N GLY A 17 -2.18 12.87 -4.52
CA GLY A 17 -1.96 12.76 -5.97
C GLY A 17 -0.59 12.17 -6.32
N ASN A 18 0.46 12.53 -5.59
CA ASN A 18 1.79 11.97 -5.75
C ASN A 18 1.81 10.48 -5.38
N ALA A 19 1.14 10.08 -4.29
CA ALA A 19 1.01 8.68 -3.91
C ALA A 19 0.26 7.87 -4.98
N LEU A 20 -0.87 8.38 -5.47
CA LEU A 20 -1.64 7.75 -6.56
C LEU A 20 -0.84 7.61 -7.85
N THR A 21 -0.07 8.63 -8.22
CA THR A 21 0.78 8.59 -9.43
C THR A 21 1.91 7.59 -9.26
N GLY A 22 2.57 7.59 -8.10
CA GLY A 22 3.69 6.71 -7.80
C GLY A 22 3.27 5.25 -7.75
N LEU A 23 2.15 4.95 -7.09
CA LEU A 23 1.64 3.58 -7.00
C LEU A 23 1.25 3.03 -8.38
N ALA A 24 0.52 3.82 -9.19
CA ALA A 24 0.11 3.38 -10.52
C ALA A 24 1.30 3.26 -11.47
N ALA A 25 2.32 4.12 -11.33
CA ALA A 25 3.55 4.01 -12.09
C ALA A 25 4.35 2.76 -11.70
N GLY A 26 4.46 2.48 -10.40
CA GLY A 26 5.13 1.29 -9.88
C GLY A 26 4.44 0.01 -10.34
N ASP A 27 3.12 -0.07 -10.15
CA ASP A 27 2.26 -1.13 -10.64
C ASP A 27 2.53 -1.40 -12.14
N ALA A 28 2.28 -0.43 -13.02
CA ALA A 28 2.42 -0.65 -14.46
C ALA A 28 3.85 -1.00 -14.89
N TRP A 29 4.87 -0.53 -14.14
CA TRP A 29 6.27 -0.86 -14.40
C TRP A 29 6.60 -2.30 -14.01
N GLY A 30 6.14 -2.76 -12.85
CA GLY A 30 6.30 -4.15 -12.42
C GLY A 30 5.45 -5.11 -13.24
N TYR A 31 4.24 -4.72 -13.62
CA TYR A 31 3.28 -5.57 -14.33
C TYR A 31 3.82 -6.01 -15.70
N GLN A 32 4.62 -5.16 -16.36
CA GLN A 32 5.23 -5.49 -17.66
C GLN A 32 6.17 -6.71 -17.61
N VAL A 33 6.70 -7.03 -16.42
CA VAL A 33 7.60 -8.16 -16.17
C VAL A 33 7.04 -9.15 -15.15
N GLU A 34 5.76 -9.04 -14.80
CA GLU A 34 5.10 -9.96 -13.88
C GLU A 34 5.31 -11.42 -14.35
N PHE A 35 5.58 -12.32 -13.39
CA PHE A 35 5.94 -13.73 -13.64
C PHE A 35 7.26 -13.97 -14.40
N THR A 36 8.05 -12.93 -14.65
CA THR A 36 9.41 -13.06 -15.20
C THR A 36 10.41 -13.19 -14.07
N SER A 37 10.98 -14.38 -13.89
CA SER A 37 12.04 -14.61 -12.90
C SER A 37 13.21 -13.66 -13.13
N TYR A 38 13.84 -13.18 -12.04
CA TYR A 38 14.92 -12.19 -12.06
C TYR A 38 16.05 -12.51 -13.06
N THR A 39 16.49 -13.77 -13.12
CA THR A 39 17.56 -14.22 -14.04
C THR A 39 17.21 -14.16 -15.54
N ARG A 40 15.92 -13.97 -15.85
CA ARG A 40 15.38 -13.85 -17.22
C ARG A 40 14.91 -12.43 -17.54
N MET A 41 15.10 -11.47 -16.64
CA MET A 41 14.72 -10.08 -16.89
C MET A 41 15.52 -9.48 -18.05
N PRO A 42 14.90 -8.60 -18.85
CA PRO A 42 15.50 -8.10 -20.09
C PRO A 42 16.68 -7.14 -19.86
N ALA A 43 16.75 -6.52 -18.68
CA ALA A 43 17.78 -5.57 -18.29
C ALA A 43 17.86 -5.49 -16.76
N TYR A 44 18.93 -4.87 -16.25
CA TYR A 44 19.06 -4.50 -14.84
C TYR A 44 19.45 -3.01 -14.70
N PRO A 45 18.62 -2.18 -14.04
CA PRO A 45 17.21 -2.45 -13.74
C PRO A 45 16.36 -2.51 -15.03
N VAL A 46 15.16 -3.07 -14.93
CA VAL A 46 14.14 -3.10 -16.00
C VAL A 46 13.79 -1.66 -16.42
N ALA A 47 13.82 -1.41 -17.73
CA ALA A 47 13.45 -0.12 -18.31
C ALA A 47 11.96 0.21 -18.11
N PRO A 48 11.56 1.50 -18.10
CA PRO A 48 10.15 1.87 -18.01
C PRO A 48 9.32 1.31 -19.18
N PRO A 49 8.02 1.07 -18.97
CA PRO A 49 7.13 0.66 -20.05
C PRO A 49 7.20 1.62 -21.25
N VAL A 50 7.27 1.04 -22.45
CA VAL A 50 7.24 1.80 -23.71
C VAL A 50 5.80 2.06 -24.13
N GLY A 51 5.45 3.31 -24.39
CA GLY A 51 4.11 3.68 -24.83
C GLY A 51 3.12 3.79 -23.67
N THR A 52 2.02 3.04 -23.75
CA THR A 52 0.95 3.08 -22.74
C THR A 52 1.29 2.19 -21.54
N TRP A 53 1.21 2.78 -20.34
CA TRP A 53 1.45 2.12 -19.06
C TRP A 53 0.16 1.45 -18.62
N THR A 54 0.16 0.12 -18.67
CA THR A 54 -1.01 -0.72 -18.33
C THR A 54 -0.92 -1.09 -16.86
N VAL A 55 -1.91 -0.71 -16.05
CA VAL A 55 -1.96 -1.00 -14.61
C VAL A 55 -2.55 -2.38 -14.32
N SER A 56 -2.24 -3.02 -13.20
CA SER A 56 -2.75 -4.33 -12.76
C SER A 56 -3.95 -4.18 -11.80
N ASP A 57 -4.32 -5.26 -11.09
CA ASP A 57 -5.33 -5.21 -10.05
C ASP A 57 -4.97 -4.29 -8.88
N ASP A 58 -3.69 -4.03 -8.64
CA ASP A 58 -3.16 -3.08 -7.65
C ASP A 58 -3.82 -1.70 -7.74
N THR A 59 -3.65 -1.02 -8.88
CA THR A 59 -4.24 0.30 -9.10
C THR A 59 -5.77 0.21 -9.19
N GLN A 60 -6.30 -0.84 -9.82
CA GLN A 60 -7.75 -1.00 -9.97
C GLN A 60 -8.46 -1.13 -8.61
N MET A 61 -7.90 -1.92 -7.70
CA MET A 61 -8.41 -2.11 -6.35
C MET A 61 -8.17 -0.87 -5.49
N THR A 62 -7.05 -0.16 -5.67
CA THR A 62 -6.82 1.15 -5.03
C THR A 62 -7.92 2.14 -5.40
N LEU A 63 -8.27 2.24 -6.69
CA LEU A 63 -9.34 3.11 -7.16
C LEU A 63 -10.72 2.65 -6.66
N ALA A 64 -10.94 1.34 -6.49
CA ALA A 64 -12.15 0.82 -5.86
C ALA A 64 -12.26 1.23 -4.37
N VAL A 65 -11.16 1.19 -3.62
CA VAL A 65 -11.11 1.71 -2.23
C VAL A 65 -11.38 3.21 -2.23
N HIS A 66 -10.73 3.99 -3.10
CA HIS A 66 -10.99 5.44 -3.22
C HIS A 66 -12.47 5.74 -3.48
N ARG A 67 -13.07 5.08 -4.47
CA ARG A 67 -14.50 5.24 -4.78
C ARG A 67 -15.39 4.93 -3.58
N ALA A 68 -15.09 3.88 -2.83
CA ALA A 68 -15.86 3.52 -1.65
C ALA A 68 -15.81 4.62 -0.58
N LEU A 69 -14.61 5.12 -0.26
CA LEU A 69 -14.45 6.21 0.71
C LEU A 69 -15.08 7.52 0.24
N ALA A 70 -15.02 7.80 -1.06
CA ALA A 70 -15.61 8.98 -1.69
C ALA A 70 -17.16 9.01 -1.68
N GLU A 71 -17.80 7.85 -1.55
CA GLU A 71 -19.26 7.69 -1.46
C GLU A 71 -19.78 7.83 -0.03
N VAL A 72 -18.95 7.59 0.98
CA VAL A 72 -19.34 7.62 2.39
C VAL A 72 -19.31 9.06 2.91
N THR A 73 -20.39 9.46 3.58
CA THR A 73 -20.49 10.77 4.25
C THR A 73 -20.32 10.69 5.77
N ASP A 74 -20.55 9.51 6.34
CA ASP A 74 -20.44 9.24 7.77
C ASP A 74 -19.55 8.01 7.97
N PHE A 75 -18.31 8.26 8.41
CA PHE A 75 -17.37 7.19 8.70
C PHE A 75 -17.63 6.51 10.05
N ASP A 76 -18.43 7.09 10.96
CA ASP A 76 -18.76 6.45 12.24
C ASP A 76 -19.63 5.20 12.04
N ASP A 77 -20.40 5.15 10.94
CA ASP A 77 -21.19 3.97 10.55
C ASP A 77 -20.32 2.95 9.78
N VAL A 78 -19.66 2.08 10.55
CA VAL A 78 -18.82 0.98 10.04
C VAL A 78 -19.56 0.09 9.04
N GLU A 79 -20.86 -0.16 9.21
CA GLU A 79 -21.63 -1.01 8.31
C GLU A 79 -21.87 -0.31 6.95
N THR A 80 -22.16 0.99 6.96
CA THR A 80 -22.26 1.79 5.73
C THR A 80 -20.94 1.80 4.96
N VAL A 81 -19.81 1.99 5.66
CA VAL A 81 -18.47 1.94 5.07
C VAL A 81 -18.17 0.55 4.50
N THR A 82 -18.45 -0.50 5.28
CA THR A 82 -18.24 -1.90 4.88
C THR A 82 -19.03 -2.21 3.61
N GLY A 83 -20.30 -1.81 3.55
CA GLY A 83 -21.15 -1.97 2.39
C GLY A 83 -20.62 -1.24 1.15
N ALA A 84 -20.02 -0.05 1.32
CA ALA A 84 -19.39 0.69 0.23
C ALA A 84 -18.14 -0.01 -0.33
N LEU A 85 -17.25 -0.47 0.55
CA LEU A 85 -16.05 -1.21 0.16
C LEU A 85 -16.40 -2.52 -0.57
N ILE A 86 -17.31 -3.32 0.00
CA ILE A 86 -17.77 -4.57 -0.63
C ILE A 86 -18.40 -4.28 -1.99
N ARG A 87 -19.27 -3.28 -2.09
CA ARG A 87 -19.90 -2.90 -3.38
C ARG A 87 -18.84 -2.55 -4.42
N GLN A 88 -17.87 -1.70 -4.10
CA GLN A 88 -16.85 -1.28 -5.05
C GLN A 88 -15.92 -2.44 -5.45
N PHE A 89 -15.58 -3.33 -4.52
CA PHE A 89 -14.85 -4.56 -4.88
C PHE A 89 -15.66 -5.51 -5.75
N LEU A 90 -16.97 -5.64 -5.53
CA LEU A 90 -17.84 -6.49 -6.37
C LEU A 90 -18.05 -5.91 -7.77
N VAL A 91 -18.08 -4.57 -7.90
CA VAL A 91 -18.06 -3.87 -9.20
C VAL A 91 -16.75 -4.16 -9.93
N TRP A 92 -15.61 -3.98 -9.26
CA TRP A 92 -14.30 -4.33 -9.81
C TRP A 92 -14.20 -5.81 -10.20
N GLN A 93 -14.77 -6.72 -9.41
CA GLN A 93 -14.70 -8.16 -9.65
C GLN A 93 -15.25 -8.58 -11.03
N VAL A 94 -16.20 -7.84 -11.60
CA VAL A 94 -16.78 -8.11 -12.95
C VAL A 94 -16.34 -7.12 -14.00
N ASP A 95 -15.40 -6.23 -13.67
CA ASP A 95 -14.89 -5.25 -14.63
C ASP A 95 -14.19 -5.98 -15.80
N PRO A 96 -14.41 -5.56 -17.06
CA PRO A 96 -13.72 -6.16 -18.21
C PRO A 96 -12.19 -6.07 -18.12
N ASP A 97 -11.65 -5.09 -17.40
CA ASP A 97 -10.21 -4.94 -17.17
C ASP A 97 -9.68 -5.82 -16.02
N ASN A 98 -10.54 -6.54 -15.29
CA ASN A 98 -10.14 -7.51 -14.26
C ASN A 98 -9.66 -8.85 -14.88
N THR A 99 -8.66 -8.74 -15.75
CA THR A 99 -7.96 -9.85 -16.39
C THR A 99 -6.45 -9.77 -16.16
N ARG A 100 -6.03 -8.94 -15.21
CA ARG A 100 -4.65 -8.51 -14.99
C ARG A 100 -4.14 -9.11 -13.68
N ALA A 101 -4.06 -10.44 -13.70
CA ALA A 101 -3.53 -11.28 -12.62
C ALA A 101 -4.17 -11.21 -11.21
N PRO A 102 -5.50 -11.00 -11.06
CA PRO A 102 -6.10 -10.88 -9.73
C PRO A 102 -5.87 -12.13 -8.87
N GLY A 103 -5.42 -11.92 -7.63
CA GLY A 103 -5.10 -12.99 -6.69
C GLY A 103 -6.28 -13.94 -6.40
N ARG A 104 -6.01 -15.25 -6.33
CA ARG A 104 -7.03 -16.28 -6.06
C ARG A 104 -7.77 -16.06 -4.74
N THR A 105 -7.05 -15.63 -3.70
CA THR A 105 -7.61 -15.32 -2.38
C THR A 105 -8.67 -14.23 -2.48
N CYS A 106 -8.31 -13.08 -3.06
CA CYS A 106 -9.23 -11.96 -3.26
C CYS A 106 -10.47 -12.40 -4.04
N MET A 107 -10.27 -13.05 -5.19
CA MET A 107 -11.39 -13.48 -6.03
C MET A 107 -12.29 -14.52 -5.37
N THR A 108 -11.75 -15.36 -4.48
CA THR A 108 -12.54 -16.32 -3.69
C THR A 108 -13.37 -15.61 -2.64
N SER A 109 -12.77 -14.71 -1.85
CA SER A 109 -13.49 -13.89 -0.88
C SER A 109 -14.65 -13.13 -1.52
N LEU A 110 -14.40 -12.45 -2.65
CA LEU A 110 -15.45 -11.70 -3.33
C LEU A 110 -16.57 -12.59 -3.91
N ARG A 111 -16.26 -13.83 -4.36
CA ARG A 111 -17.30 -14.80 -4.73
C ARG A 111 -18.18 -15.18 -3.54
N ASN A 112 -17.57 -15.40 -2.37
CA ASN A 112 -18.30 -15.74 -1.15
C ASN A 112 -19.23 -14.59 -0.72
N LEU A 113 -18.71 -13.35 -0.72
CA LEU A 113 -19.50 -12.16 -0.41
C LEU A 113 -20.65 -11.96 -1.39
N ARG A 114 -20.42 -12.17 -2.70
CA ARG A 114 -21.47 -12.13 -3.72
C ARG A 114 -22.55 -13.18 -3.48
N ALA A 115 -22.19 -14.34 -2.92
CA ALA A 115 -23.13 -15.39 -2.56
C ALA A 115 -23.93 -15.09 -1.27
N GLY A 116 -23.63 -13.98 -0.59
CA GLY A 116 -24.35 -13.50 0.58
C GLY A 116 -23.65 -13.77 1.92
N ALA A 117 -22.45 -14.33 1.92
CA ALA A 117 -21.65 -14.45 3.14
C ALA A 117 -21.22 -13.06 3.63
N ARG A 118 -21.16 -12.86 4.94
CA ARG A 118 -20.52 -11.67 5.53
C ARG A 118 -19.02 -11.90 5.58
N TRP A 119 -18.23 -10.82 5.55
CA TRP A 119 -16.78 -10.94 5.47
C TRP A 119 -16.16 -11.71 6.65
N TYR A 120 -16.75 -11.57 7.84
CA TYR A 120 -16.31 -12.25 9.06
C TYR A 120 -16.87 -13.67 9.23
N ASP A 121 -17.79 -14.13 8.37
CA ASP A 121 -18.27 -15.51 8.45
C ASP A 121 -17.14 -16.49 8.12
N THR A 122 -17.24 -17.74 8.59
CA THR A 122 -16.23 -18.78 8.34
C THR A 122 -16.02 -19.02 6.84
N ASP A 123 -17.10 -19.00 6.07
CA ASP A 123 -17.16 -19.11 4.61
C ASP A 123 -17.16 -17.75 3.89
N GLY A 124 -16.89 -16.65 4.61
CA GLY A 124 -16.80 -15.29 4.07
C GLY A 124 -15.45 -14.98 3.43
N ALA A 125 -14.75 -13.96 3.96
CA ALA A 125 -13.39 -13.64 3.52
C ALA A 125 -12.45 -14.80 3.84
N VAL A 126 -11.46 -15.02 2.96
CA VAL A 126 -10.47 -16.10 3.11
C VAL A 126 -9.42 -15.73 4.16
N GLU A 127 -9.10 -16.71 5.00
CA GLU A 127 -8.03 -16.64 6.01
C GLU A 127 -6.65 -16.78 5.32
N SER A 128 -6.12 -15.70 4.77
CA SER A 128 -4.85 -15.69 4.03
C SER A 128 -4.10 -14.38 4.22
N ALA A 129 -2.77 -14.46 4.21
CA ALA A 129 -1.85 -13.33 4.37
C ALA A 129 -1.34 -12.75 3.03
N GLY A 130 -2.03 -12.97 1.91
CA GLY A 130 -1.63 -12.49 0.58
C GLY A 130 -1.47 -10.97 0.48
N CYS A 131 -0.57 -10.50 -0.37
CA CYS A 131 -0.23 -9.08 -0.58
C CYS A 131 -1.40 -8.20 -1.07
N GLY A 132 -2.48 -8.79 -1.59
CA GLY A 132 -3.67 -8.04 -2.01
C GLY A 132 -4.32 -7.21 -0.91
N ALA A 133 -4.01 -7.47 0.36
CA ALA A 133 -4.41 -6.63 1.49
C ALA A 133 -3.61 -5.32 1.60
N VAL A 134 -2.37 -5.30 1.12
CA VAL A 134 -1.43 -4.19 1.29
C VAL A 134 -1.29 -3.30 0.06
N MET A 135 -1.46 -3.84 -1.14
CA MET A 135 -1.24 -3.11 -2.41
C MET A 135 -2.19 -1.91 -2.64
N ARG A 136 -3.34 -1.89 -1.97
CA ARG A 136 -4.46 -0.98 -2.28
C ARG A 136 -4.81 0.04 -1.19
N LEU A 137 -4.00 0.12 -0.13
CA LEU A 137 -4.33 0.84 1.12
C LEU A 137 -4.11 2.36 1.07
N VAL A 138 -3.53 2.91 0.01
CA VAL A 138 -3.19 4.34 -0.05
C VAL A 138 -4.38 5.25 0.29
N PRO A 139 -5.62 5.02 -0.21
CA PRO A 139 -6.76 5.85 0.19
C PRO A 139 -7.08 5.80 1.69
N THR A 140 -6.92 4.65 2.36
CA THR A 140 -7.21 4.56 3.80
C THR A 140 -6.14 5.27 4.64
N ALA A 141 -4.87 5.25 4.20
CA ALA A 141 -3.78 5.99 4.85
C ALA A 141 -3.98 7.52 4.82
N PHE A 142 -4.78 8.03 3.88
CA PHE A 142 -5.14 9.44 3.74
C PHE A 142 -6.54 9.78 4.30
N ALA A 143 -7.24 8.83 4.93
CA ALA A 143 -8.53 9.10 5.57
C ALA A 143 -8.35 9.99 6.83
N PRO A 144 -9.44 10.53 7.41
CA PRO A 144 -9.35 11.39 8.60
C PRO A 144 -8.71 10.68 9.80
N ASP A 145 -8.10 11.46 10.70
CA ASP A 145 -7.36 10.97 11.86
C ASP A 145 -8.09 9.90 12.69
N PRO A 146 -9.40 10.00 12.97
CA PRO A 146 -10.08 8.99 13.80
C PRO A 146 -10.33 7.65 13.10
N TYR A 147 -10.19 7.58 11.76
CA TYR A 147 -10.70 6.45 10.97
C TYR A 147 -9.62 5.70 10.20
N TRP A 148 -8.48 6.33 9.86
CA TRP A 148 -7.51 5.75 8.92
C TRP A 148 -7.03 4.35 9.32
N LEU A 149 -6.85 4.09 10.62
CA LEU A 149 -6.34 2.81 11.12
C LEU A 149 -7.39 1.70 10.94
N GLY A 150 -8.61 1.90 11.45
CA GLY A 150 -9.68 0.92 11.28
C GLY A 150 -10.14 0.78 9.83
N LEU A 151 -10.13 1.85 9.02
CA LEU A 151 -10.41 1.75 7.57
C LEU A 151 -9.36 0.89 6.84
N THR A 152 -8.09 1.02 7.22
CA THR A 152 -7.00 0.19 6.68
C THR A 152 -7.19 -1.28 7.06
N ALA A 153 -7.58 -1.57 8.30
CA ALA A 153 -7.93 -2.94 8.70
C ALA A 153 -9.16 -3.45 7.94
N LEU A 154 -10.22 -2.64 7.84
CA LEU A 154 -11.48 -3.01 7.21
C LEU A 154 -11.30 -3.39 5.74
N GLN A 155 -10.59 -2.57 4.96
CA GLN A 155 -10.35 -2.89 3.55
C GLN A 155 -9.57 -4.20 3.38
N ALA A 156 -8.66 -4.53 4.31
CA ALA A 156 -7.88 -5.77 4.28
C ALA A 156 -8.78 -6.98 4.59
N VAL A 157 -9.45 -6.97 5.75
CA VAL A 157 -10.23 -8.12 6.27
C VAL A 157 -11.40 -8.53 5.38
N ILE A 158 -11.94 -7.60 4.57
CA ILE A 158 -12.99 -7.91 3.59
C ILE A 158 -12.55 -8.98 2.59
N THR A 159 -11.25 -9.18 2.37
CA THR A 159 -10.72 -10.20 1.45
C THR A 159 -9.64 -11.12 2.04
N HIS A 160 -8.89 -10.64 3.02
CA HIS A 160 -7.75 -11.30 3.64
C HIS A 160 -7.88 -11.14 5.16
N LYS A 161 -8.70 -11.99 5.81
CA LYS A 161 -9.06 -11.81 7.22
C LYS A 161 -8.00 -12.30 8.23
N HIS A 162 -6.84 -12.73 7.74
CA HIS A 162 -5.74 -13.21 8.57
C HIS A 162 -4.98 -12.05 9.23
N PRO A 163 -4.62 -12.12 10.53
CA PRO A 163 -3.84 -11.08 11.23
C PRO A 163 -2.57 -10.63 10.49
N ARG A 164 -1.79 -11.60 10.00
CA ARG A 164 -0.60 -11.39 9.14
C ARG A 164 -0.85 -10.68 7.80
N ALA A 165 -2.09 -10.50 7.35
CA ALA A 165 -2.41 -9.61 6.23
C ALA A 165 -2.70 -8.18 6.73
N VAL A 166 -3.40 -8.08 7.86
CA VAL A 166 -3.89 -6.83 8.42
C VAL A 166 -2.75 -6.01 9.04
N VAL A 167 -1.89 -6.62 9.85
CA VAL A 167 -0.84 -5.88 10.57
C VAL A 167 0.18 -5.23 9.62
N PRO A 168 0.68 -5.92 8.57
CA PRO A 168 1.49 -5.25 7.55
C PRO A 168 0.76 -4.11 6.84
N ALA A 169 -0.55 -4.24 6.58
CA ALA A 169 -1.34 -3.15 6.03
C ALA A 169 -1.39 -1.94 6.97
N LEU A 170 -1.57 -2.17 8.28
CA LEU A 170 -1.54 -1.09 9.27
C LEU A 170 -0.16 -0.41 9.32
N LEU A 171 0.94 -1.18 9.32
CA LEU A 171 2.31 -0.65 9.31
C LEU A 171 2.61 0.17 8.04
N LEU A 172 2.15 -0.28 6.87
CA LEU A 172 2.31 0.46 5.62
C LEU A 172 1.44 1.72 5.56
N ALA A 173 0.22 1.67 6.09
CA ALA A 173 -0.63 2.86 6.18
C ALA A 173 -0.02 3.90 7.13
N ASP A 174 0.56 3.47 8.25
CA ASP A 174 1.29 4.32 9.19
C ASP A 174 2.51 4.98 8.52
N ALA A 175 3.33 4.19 7.82
CA ALA A 175 4.46 4.67 7.05
C ALA A 175 4.04 5.67 5.95
N THR A 176 2.97 5.38 5.21
CA THR A 176 2.45 6.26 4.15
C THR A 176 1.90 7.57 4.72
N ARG A 177 1.14 7.49 5.82
CA ARG A 177 0.54 8.65 6.48
C ARG A 177 1.62 9.59 7.01
N HIS A 178 2.66 9.05 7.62
CA HIS A 178 3.74 9.80 8.25
C HIS A 178 4.96 10.01 7.34
N ALA A 179 4.87 9.62 6.07
CA ALA A 179 6.02 9.56 5.16
C ALA A 179 6.91 10.81 5.08
N PRO A 180 6.38 12.05 5.10
CA PRO A 180 7.24 13.25 5.08
C PRO A 180 8.23 13.31 6.26
N ALA A 181 7.86 12.77 7.42
CA ALA A 181 8.71 12.73 8.62
C ALA A 181 9.64 11.51 8.66
N GLN A 182 9.33 10.47 7.89
CA GLN A 182 10.00 9.17 7.91
C GLN A 182 10.88 8.89 6.69
N ARG A 183 11.15 9.90 5.85
CA ARG A 183 12.05 9.77 4.69
C ARG A 183 13.39 9.15 5.11
N GLY A 184 13.76 8.04 4.46
CA GLY A 184 14.99 7.28 4.70
C GLY A 184 15.03 6.46 6.00
N ARG A 185 13.91 6.39 6.74
CA ARG A 185 13.75 5.70 8.04
C ARG A 185 12.43 4.94 8.16
N PHE A 186 11.82 4.54 7.05
CA PHE A 186 10.57 3.81 7.01
C PHE A 186 10.67 2.44 7.69
N LEU A 187 11.76 1.69 7.46
CA LEU A 187 12.00 0.42 8.13
C LEU A 187 12.19 0.58 9.64
N GLU A 188 12.97 1.59 10.06
CA GLU A 188 13.17 1.92 11.49
C GLU A 188 11.84 2.27 12.16
N HIS A 189 11.01 3.07 11.49
CA HIS A 189 9.68 3.44 11.97
C HIS A 189 8.78 2.22 12.11
N ALA A 190 8.70 1.36 11.09
CA ALA A 190 7.89 0.14 11.13
C ALA A 190 8.35 -0.84 12.20
N LEU A 191 9.67 -1.03 12.38
CA LEU A 191 10.24 -1.86 13.46
C LEU A 191 9.91 -1.29 14.84
N THR A 192 9.97 0.03 15.01
CA THR A 192 9.59 0.70 16.26
C THR A 192 8.12 0.46 16.59
N THR A 193 7.23 0.65 15.62
CA THR A 193 5.79 0.40 15.79
C THR A 193 5.51 -1.08 16.07
N ALA A 194 6.17 -2.01 15.38
CA ALA A 194 6.07 -3.44 15.64
C ALA A 194 6.52 -3.81 17.07
N ALA A 195 7.62 -3.24 17.56
CA ALA A 195 8.08 -3.45 18.92
C ALA A 195 7.08 -2.91 19.97
N GLN A 196 6.44 -1.77 19.70
CA GLN A 196 5.40 -1.22 20.57
C GLN A 196 4.16 -2.12 20.63
N ILE A 197 3.74 -2.69 19.50
CA ILE A 197 2.64 -3.66 19.46
C ILE A 197 3.00 -4.90 20.28
N HIS A 198 4.17 -5.50 20.02
CA HIS A 198 4.63 -6.70 20.73
C HIS A 198 4.72 -6.48 22.25
N ASN A 199 5.17 -5.30 22.68
CA ASN A 199 5.33 -4.97 24.09
C ASN A 199 4.06 -4.42 24.76
N GLY A 200 2.94 -4.33 24.02
CA GLY A 200 1.68 -3.83 24.55
C GLY A 200 1.68 -2.32 24.88
N THR A 201 2.54 -1.54 24.22
CA THR A 201 2.65 -0.08 24.40
C THR A 201 2.16 0.72 23.20
N SER A 202 1.73 0.05 22.12
CA SER A 202 1.14 0.72 20.96
C SER A 202 -0.23 1.30 21.27
N THR A 203 -0.43 2.57 20.90
CA THR A 203 -1.70 3.28 21.03
C THR A 203 -2.78 2.75 20.09
N TRP A 204 -2.43 1.91 19.12
CA TRP A 204 -3.40 1.27 18.21
C TRP A 204 -4.42 0.42 18.95
N THR A 205 -4.05 -0.13 20.10
CA THR A 205 -4.96 -0.91 20.94
C THR A 205 -6.05 -0.04 21.59
N GLU A 206 -5.87 1.28 21.65
CA GLU A 206 -6.82 2.26 22.20
C GLU A 206 -7.71 2.90 21.11
N ASP A 207 -7.44 2.62 19.83
CA ASP A 207 -8.20 3.14 18.70
C ASP A 207 -9.60 2.49 18.65
N ARG A 208 -10.63 3.29 18.95
CA ARG A 208 -12.02 2.81 19.01
C ARG A 208 -12.53 2.30 17.66
N TYR A 209 -12.18 2.98 16.57
CA TYR A 209 -12.68 2.62 15.26
C TYR A 209 -12.05 1.30 14.78
N LEU A 210 -10.77 1.08 15.06
CA LEU A 210 -10.11 -0.21 14.84
C LEU A 210 -10.75 -1.32 15.69
N GLN A 211 -11.06 -1.04 16.96
CA GLN A 211 -11.76 -1.99 17.84
C GLN A 211 -13.12 -2.39 17.25
N ASP A 212 -13.92 -1.41 16.82
CA ASP A 212 -15.24 -1.67 16.24
C ASP A 212 -15.16 -2.48 14.94
N VAL A 213 -14.19 -2.16 14.07
CA VAL A 213 -13.93 -2.90 12.82
C VAL A 213 -13.52 -4.36 13.08
N LEU A 214 -12.65 -4.59 14.05
CA LEU A 214 -12.10 -5.92 14.32
C LEU A 214 -12.97 -6.77 15.25
N ALA A 215 -13.92 -6.18 15.99
CA ALA A 215 -14.79 -6.87 16.93
C ALA A 215 -15.45 -8.17 16.40
N PRO A 216 -15.82 -8.30 15.11
CA PRO A 216 -16.41 -9.54 14.59
C PRO A 216 -15.44 -10.73 14.52
N ILE A 217 -14.12 -10.50 14.46
CA ILE A 217 -13.10 -11.55 14.25
C ILE A 217 -12.04 -11.60 15.34
N ALA A 218 -11.78 -10.49 16.03
CA ALA A 218 -10.81 -10.40 17.09
C ALA A 218 -11.49 -10.63 18.44
N GLY A 219 -11.05 -11.64 19.19
CA GLY A 219 -11.45 -11.76 20.60
C GLY A 219 -10.87 -10.63 21.45
N ASP A 220 -9.65 -10.18 21.10
CA ASP A 220 -8.94 -9.06 21.69
C ASP A 220 -8.04 -8.42 20.61
N VAL A 221 -8.10 -7.10 20.45
CA VAL A 221 -7.32 -6.38 19.43
C VAL A 221 -5.83 -6.47 19.72
N SER A 222 -5.41 -6.43 20.99
CA SER A 222 -4.00 -6.53 21.34
C SER A 222 -3.42 -7.87 20.88
N SER A 223 -4.11 -8.97 21.19
CA SER A 223 -3.74 -10.32 20.78
C SER A 223 -3.74 -10.44 19.25
N PHE A 224 -4.75 -9.90 18.57
CA PHE A 224 -4.81 -9.91 17.10
C PHE A 224 -3.61 -9.19 16.47
N LEU A 225 -3.22 -8.02 17.00
CA LEU A 225 -2.07 -7.27 16.50
C LEU A 225 -0.75 -8.00 16.76
N VAL A 226 -0.59 -8.61 17.94
CA VAL A 226 0.59 -9.43 18.26
C VAL A 226 0.67 -10.65 17.34
N ASP A 227 -0.45 -11.35 17.13
CA ASP A 227 -0.52 -12.52 16.24
C ASP A 227 -0.16 -12.17 14.79
N GLY A 228 -0.49 -10.96 14.35
CA GLY A 228 -0.14 -10.47 13.03
C GLY A 228 1.34 -10.14 12.84
N LEU A 229 2.13 -10.02 13.92
CA LEU A 229 3.59 -9.82 13.84
C LEU A 229 4.39 -11.12 13.77
N ASN A 230 3.78 -12.26 14.10
CA ASN A 230 4.49 -13.53 14.27
C ASN A 230 5.19 -14.03 12.99
N ASP A 231 6.36 -14.65 13.20
CA ASP A 231 7.21 -15.50 12.34
C ASP A 231 7.47 -15.12 10.87
N ASP A 232 6.99 -13.97 10.38
CA ASP A 232 7.29 -13.49 9.02
C ASP A 232 7.38 -11.96 8.91
N VAL A 233 6.59 -11.19 9.67
CA VAL A 233 6.57 -9.71 9.57
C VAL A 233 7.80 -9.07 10.19
N ALA A 234 8.07 -9.32 11.47
CA ALA A 234 9.23 -8.75 12.15
C ALA A 234 10.54 -9.17 11.47
N ASP A 235 10.64 -10.44 11.09
CA ASP A 235 11.79 -11.00 10.39
C ASP A 235 12.00 -10.38 9.00
N ALA A 236 10.94 -10.21 8.20
CA ALA A 236 11.06 -9.57 6.89
C ALA A 236 11.52 -8.10 7.02
N LEU A 237 10.99 -7.37 8.01
CA LEU A 237 11.41 -5.99 8.31
C LEU A 237 12.89 -5.93 8.73
N MET A 238 13.34 -6.83 9.62
CA MET A 238 14.74 -6.90 10.05
C MET A 238 15.67 -7.25 8.89
N ARG A 239 15.34 -8.27 8.08
CA ARG A 239 16.14 -8.66 6.90
C ARG A 239 16.20 -7.53 5.87
N SER A 240 15.14 -6.74 5.75
CA SER A 240 15.09 -5.56 4.89
C SER A 240 15.97 -4.43 5.42
N ALA A 241 15.99 -4.17 6.73
CA ALA A 241 16.88 -3.21 7.36
C ALA A 241 18.36 -3.61 7.19
N ASP A 242 18.68 -4.88 7.41
CA ASP A 242 20.02 -5.43 7.16
C ASP A 242 20.41 -5.35 5.68
N SER A 243 19.45 -5.47 4.76
CA SER A 243 19.68 -5.27 3.32
C SER A 243 19.99 -3.80 3.01
N ARG A 244 19.15 -2.89 3.51
CA ARG A 244 19.32 -1.44 3.38
C ARG A 244 20.71 -0.99 3.83
N ASP A 245 21.14 -1.45 5.01
CA ASP A 245 22.46 -1.09 5.56
C ASP A 245 23.63 -1.65 4.76
N ARG A 246 23.48 -2.83 4.14
CA ARG A 246 24.50 -3.39 3.24
C ARG A 246 24.55 -2.66 1.90
N LEU A 247 23.40 -2.20 1.39
CA LEU A 247 23.28 -1.60 0.06
C LEU A 247 23.64 -0.11 0.04
N GLN A 248 23.47 0.61 1.15
CA GLN A 248 23.74 2.06 1.21
C GLN A 248 25.17 2.45 0.81
N ASP A 249 26.14 1.54 1.03
CA ASP A 249 27.56 1.75 0.71
C ASP A 249 27.94 1.23 -0.69
N LEU A 250 26.98 0.71 -1.46
CA LEU A 250 27.19 0.16 -2.80
C LEU A 250 26.66 1.11 -3.88
N GLU A 251 27.25 0.99 -5.07
CA GLU A 251 26.70 1.61 -6.27
C GLU A 251 25.39 0.92 -6.68
N PRO A 252 24.35 1.66 -7.14
CA PRO A 252 23.05 1.10 -7.54
C PRO A 252 23.12 -0.07 -8.54
N ALA A 253 24.12 -0.05 -9.42
CA ALA A 253 24.37 -1.12 -10.39
C ALA A 253 24.69 -2.49 -9.74
N SER A 254 25.01 -2.51 -8.45
CA SER A 254 25.40 -3.70 -7.68
C SER A 254 24.33 -4.19 -6.70
N TYR A 255 23.15 -3.56 -6.63
CA TYR A 255 22.14 -3.91 -5.60
C TYR A 255 21.55 -5.31 -5.77
N GLY A 256 21.45 -5.81 -7.00
CA GLY A 256 20.86 -7.12 -7.29
C GLY A 256 19.34 -7.15 -7.09
N ASP A 257 18.81 -8.35 -6.90
CA ASP A 257 17.38 -8.58 -6.65
C ASP A 257 16.98 -8.06 -5.26
N PRO A 258 16.04 -7.11 -5.14
CA PRO A 258 15.57 -6.64 -3.83
C PRO A 258 14.96 -7.77 -2.99
N CYS A 259 14.42 -8.83 -3.60
CA CYS A 259 13.84 -9.97 -2.88
C CYS A 259 14.88 -10.85 -2.16
N ALA A 260 16.17 -10.73 -2.50
CA ALA A 260 17.22 -11.65 -2.07
C ALA A 260 17.34 -11.72 -0.53
N GLY A 261 16.92 -12.85 0.04
CA GLY A 261 17.02 -13.12 1.47
C GLY A 261 15.92 -12.49 2.32
N ILE A 262 14.88 -11.89 1.73
CA ILE A 262 13.76 -11.28 2.47
C ILE A 262 12.47 -12.08 2.25
N GLY A 263 12.11 -12.29 0.99
CA GLY A 263 10.86 -12.89 0.53
C GLY A 263 10.53 -12.38 -0.88
N GLU A 264 9.50 -12.94 -1.51
CA GLU A 264 9.12 -12.62 -2.89
C GLU A 264 7.89 -11.70 -2.99
N GLY A 265 7.39 -11.13 -1.90
CA GLY A 265 6.30 -10.15 -1.98
C GLY A 265 4.90 -10.73 -2.26
N TRP A 266 4.75 -12.04 -2.45
CA TRP A 266 3.43 -12.68 -2.62
C TRP A 266 2.56 -12.65 -1.35
N GLU A 267 3.19 -12.45 -0.19
CA GLU A 267 2.52 -12.30 1.09
C GLU A 267 2.83 -10.93 1.72
N SER A 268 1.92 -10.47 2.56
CA SER A 268 1.87 -9.09 3.04
C SER A 268 3.12 -8.66 3.81
N ALA A 269 3.79 -9.56 4.52
CA ALA A 269 4.99 -9.26 5.30
C ALA A 269 6.16 -8.83 4.42
N SER A 270 6.54 -9.68 3.46
CA SER A 270 7.63 -9.42 2.52
C SER A 270 7.27 -8.32 1.53
N ALA A 271 6.02 -8.22 1.07
CA ALA A 271 5.59 -7.11 0.22
C ALA A 271 5.80 -5.76 0.94
N ALA A 272 5.36 -5.67 2.19
CA ALA A 272 5.53 -4.48 3.00
C ALA A 272 7.01 -4.16 3.25
N ALA A 273 7.78 -5.16 3.68
CA ALA A 273 9.18 -4.97 4.03
C ALA A 273 10.03 -4.55 2.81
N LEU A 274 9.80 -5.17 1.64
CA LEU A 274 10.48 -4.82 0.39
C LEU A 274 10.11 -3.42 -0.08
N ALA A 275 8.83 -3.04 0.01
CA ALA A 275 8.41 -1.70 -0.38
C ALA A 275 9.00 -0.61 0.53
N LEU A 276 9.08 -0.86 1.83
CA LEU A 276 9.73 0.04 2.80
C LEU A 276 11.24 0.13 2.53
N LEU A 277 11.91 -0.98 2.20
CA LEU A 277 13.31 -0.98 1.76
C LEU A 277 13.51 -0.09 0.53
N VAL A 278 12.70 -0.26 -0.51
CA VAL A 278 12.77 0.56 -1.73
C VAL A 278 12.55 2.04 -1.40
N ALA A 279 11.55 2.35 -0.58
CA ALA A 279 11.25 3.73 -0.17
C ALA A 279 12.39 4.35 0.65
N ASP A 280 13.06 3.58 1.50
CA ASP A 280 14.24 4.02 2.26
C ASP A 280 15.43 4.30 1.35
N MET A 281 15.63 3.51 0.30
CA MET A 281 16.70 3.77 -0.68
C MET A 281 16.40 4.98 -1.57
N ALA A 282 15.13 5.31 -1.77
CA ALA A 282 14.66 6.40 -2.63
C ALA A 282 14.50 7.75 -1.93
N THR A 283 14.54 7.77 -0.60
CA THR A 283 14.29 8.97 0.21
C THR A 283 15.37 9.15 1.26
N ALA A 284 15.59 10.39 1.70
CA ALA A 284 16.63 10.69 2.68
C ALA A 284 16.11 11.66 3.73
N SER A 285 16.66 11.53 4.95
CA SER A 285 16.49 12.50 6.03
C SER A 285 17.63 13.54 6.01
N GLY A 286 17.45 14.67 6.67
CA GLY A 286 18.59 15.51 7.07
C GLY A 286 19.34 16.28 5.97
N GLY A 287 18.79 16.42 4.75
CA GLY A 287 19.42 17.16 3.65
C GLY A 287 20.43 16.34 2.84
N ASP A 288 20.61 15.06 3.18
CA ASP A 288 21.38 14.11 2.40
C ASP A 288 20.65 13.74 1.10
N ALA A 289 21.42 13.27 0.11
CA ALA A 289 20.86 12.70 -1.10
C ALA A 289 20.46 11.23 -0.87
N PRO A 290 19.32 10.77 -1.41
CA PRO A 290 18.97 9.35 -1.37
C PRO A 290 19.91 8.52 -2.25
N SER A 291 20.04 7.24 -1.93
CA SER A 291 20.89 6.30 -2.69
C SER A 291 20.37 6.06 -4.11
N LEU A 292 19.05 6.14 -4.30
CA LEU A 292 18.36 6.06 -5.59
C LEU A 292 17.52 7.31 -5.81
N THR A 293 17.47 7.77 -7.06
CA THR A 293 16.34 8.63 -7.47
C THR A 293 15.05 7.81 -7.45
N SER A 294 13.90 8.48 -7.26
CA SER A 294 12.60 7.80 -7.22
C SER A 294 12.29 6.95 -8.46
N PRO A 295 12.60 7.37 -9.70
CA PRO A 295 12.44 6.50 -10.87
C PRO A 295 13.39 5.29 -10.86
N GLN A 296 14.63 5.45 -10.38
CA GLN A 296 15.55 4.31 -10.22
C GLN A 296 15.04 3.32 -9.16
N ALA A 297 14.41 3.82 -8.10
CA ALA A 297 13.80 2.97 -7.08
C ALA A 297 12.62 2.16 -7.62
N LEU A 298 11.72 2.76 -8.42
CA LEU A 298 10.65 2.01 -9.10
C LEU A 298 11.21 0.99 -10.09
N ALA A 299 12.25 1.35 -10.85
CA ALA A 299 12.93 0.43 -11.75
C ALA A 299 13.53 -0.75 -10.97
N TRP A 300 14.19 -0.50 -9.83
CA TRP A 300 14.78 -1.53 -8.98
C TRP A 300 13.71 -2.43 -8.36
N ALA A 301 12.63 -1.87 -7.81
CA ALA A 301 11.48 -2.61 -7.29
C ALA A 301 10.84 -3.52 -8.35
N SER A 302 10.72 -3.01 -9.59
CA SER A 302 10.21 -3.78 -10.72
C SER A 302 11.21 -4.85 -11.21
N THR A 303 12.46 -4.78 -10.79
CA THR A 303 13.52 -5.74 -11.14
C THR A 303 13.69 -6.77 -10.01
N SER A 304 12.60 -7.45 -9.66
CA SER A 304 12.55 -8.41 -8.55
C SER A 304 12.18 -9.81 -9.01
N ASN A 305 12.65 -10.87 -8.32
CA ASN A 305 12.16 -12.23 -8.60
C ASN A 305 10.71 -12.48 -8.12
N GLY A 306 10.18 -11.57 -7.32
CA GLY A 306 8.89 -11.66 -6.68
C GLY A 306 7.73 -11.02 -7.43
N ASP A 307 6.71 -10.66 -6.66
CA ASP A 307 5.50 -9.92 -7.01
C ASP A 307 5.85 -8.45 -7.33
N SER A 308 6.45 -8.25 -8.51
CA SER A 308 7.13 -7.01 -8.89
C SER A 308 6.20 -5.80 -8.99
N ASP A 309 4.99 -6.00 -9.50
CA ASP A 309 3.95 -4.96 -9.54
C ASP A 309 3.51 -4.57 -8.13
N SER A 310 3.21 -5.52 -7.24
CA SER A 310 2.84 -5.19 -5.86
C SER A 310 3.94 -4.45 -5.10
N ILE A 311 5.19 -4.93 -5.21
CA ILE A 311 6.33 -4.30 -4.52
C ILE A 311 6.53 -2.87 -5.04
N ALA A 312 6.55 -2.68 -6.36
CA ALA A 312 6.75 -1.37 -6.97
C ALA A 312 5.56 -0.42 -6.73
N CYS A 313 4.33 -0.93 -6.75
CA CYS A 313 3.11 -0.20 -6.42
C CYS A 313 3.17 0.39 -5.01
N ILE A 314 3.41 -0.45 -4.00
CA ILE A 314 3.45 -0.02 -2.60
C ILE A 314 4.60 0.97 -2.40
N ALA A 315 5.79 0.69 -2.95
CA ALA A 315 6.95 1.57 -2.85
C ALA A 315 6.67 2.95 -3.47
N GLY A 316 6.06 2.98 -4.66
CA GLY A 316 5.67 4.21 -5.34
C GLY A 316 4.64 5.02 -4.56
N GLY A 317 3.67 4.36 -3.92
CA GLY A 317 2.71 4.98 -3.02
C GLY A 317 3.40 5.70 -1.84
N ILE A 318 4.33 5.01 -1.18
CA ILE A 318 5.07 5.56 -0.03
C ILE A 318 5.96 6.72 -0.47
N ILE A 319 6.76 6.54 -1.53
CA ILE A 319 7.65 7.58 -2.06
C ILE A 319 6.83 8.82 -2.42
N GLY A 320 5.75 8.66 -3.20
CA GLY A 320 4.87 9.76 -3.57
C GLY A 320 4.27 10.47 -2.35
N SER A 321 3.81 9.72 -1.35
CA SER A 321 3.23 10.28 -0.12
C SER A 321 4.24 11.06 0.73
N ALA A 322 5.54 10.78 0.58
CA ALA A 322 6.59 11.45 1.31
C ALA A 322 6.83 12.89 0.82
N HIS A 323 6.37 13.24 -0.38
CA HIS A 323 6.66 14.50 -1.06
C HIS A 323 5.41 15.39 -1.15
N PRO A 324 5.38 16.54 -0.44
CA PRO A 324 4.24 17.47 -0.46
C PRO A 324 4.24 18.42 -1.66
N GLU A 325 5.30 18.44 -2.46
CA GLU A 325 5.38 19.27 -3.65
C GLU A 325 4.43 18.72 -4.74
N PRO A 326 3.56 19.53 -5.36
CA PRO A 326 2.73 19.07 -6.46
C PRO A 326 3.58 18.62 -7.65
N ASP A 327 3.06 17.68 -8.43
CA ASP A 327 3.71 17.15 -9.64
C ASP A 327 5.13 16.58 -9.38
N TYR A 328 5.35 16.03 -8.19
CA TYR A 328 6.65 15.53 -7.73
C TYR A 328 7.31 14.59 -8.75
N TRP A 329 6.56 13.62 -9.27
CA TRP A 329 7.10 12.63 -10.21
C TRP A 329 7.57 13.27 -11.52
N ALA A 330 6.79 14.19 -12.08
CA ALA A 330 7.14 14.91 -13.30
C ALA A 330 8.39 15.76 -13.09
N ALA A 331 8.49 16.45 -11.95
CA ALA A 331 9.66 17.24 -11.56
C ALA A 331 10.91 16.38 -11.36
N ASN A 332 10.75 15.10 -11.04
CA ASN A 332 11.84 14.12 -10.87
C ASN A 332 12.01 13.21 -12.10
N GLY A 333 11.50 13.62 -13.26
CA GLY A 333 11.79 12.97 -14.54
C GLY A 333 10.94 11.74 -14.87
N LEU A 334 9.85 11.48 -14.13
CA LEU A 334 8.91 10.40 -14.41
C LEU A 334 7.56 10.96 -14.88
N ASN A 335 7.20 10.65 -16.13
CA ASN A 335 5.94 11.08 -16.75
C ASN A 335 5.24 9.86 -17.35
N PRO A 336 4.55 9.05 -16.52
CA PRO A 336 3.89 7.84 -17.00
C PRO A 336 2.73 8.19 -17.92
N THR A 337 2.53 7.40 -18.98
CA THR A 337 1.42 7.56 -19.91
C THR A 337 0.42 6.44 -19.68
N PHE A 338 -0.42 6.57 -18.65
CA PHE A 338 -1.42 5.56 -18.31
C PHE A 338 -2.49 5.41 -19.41
N GLU A 339 -3.15 4.26 -19.40
CA GLU A 339 -4.37 4.05 -20.22
C GLU A 339 -5.39 5.17 -19.95
N PRO A 340 -6.11 5.66 -20.99
CA PRO A 340 -6.97 6.84 -20.85
C PRO A 340 -7.97 6.78 -19.69
N ARG A 341 -8.58 5.60 -19.47
CA ARG A 341 -9.51 5.37 -18.36
C ARG A 341 -8.84 5.61 -17.01
N TYR A 342 -7.72 4.96 -16.75
CA TYR A 342 -7.04 5.06 -15.46
C TYR A 342 -6.34 6.40 -15.26
N ALA A 343 -5.85 7.04 -16.35
CA ALA A 343 -5.37 8.41 -16.29
C ALA A 343 -6.47 9.37 -15.79
N GLU A 344 -7.70 9.23 -16.30
CA GLU A 344 -8.85 10.03 -15.87
C GLU A 344 -9.25 9.72 -14.42
N GLU A 345 -9.36 8.44 -14.05
CA GLU A 345 -9.74 8.01 -12.70
C GLU A 345 -8.72 8.45 -11.64
N LEU A 346 -7.41 8.30 -11.90
CA LEU A 346 -6.34 8.75 -11.00
C LEU A 346 -6.35 10.27 -10.84
N ALA A 347 -6.51 11.01 -11.95
CA ALA A 347 -6.56 12.47 -11.90
C ALA A 347 -7.81 12.98 -11.16
N ALA A 348 -8.96 12.30 -11.33
CA ALA A 348 -10.18 12.60 -10.59
C ALA A 348 -10.01 12.32 -9.09
N ALA A 349 -9.44 11.18 -8.73
CA ALA A 349 -9.18 10.81 -7.35
C ALA A 349 -8.22 11.78 -6.65
N ALA A 350 -7.12 12.17 -7.32
CA ALA A 350 -6.15 13.13 -6.81
C ALA A 350 -6.78 14.50 -6.51
N ARG A 351 -7.68 14.99 -7.38
CA ARG A 351 -8.40 16.26 -7.17
C ARG A 351 -9.45 16.16 -6.07
N GLN A 352 -10.10 15.01 -5.95
CA GLN A 352 -11.18 14.79 -5.00
C GLN A 352 -10.66 14.62 -3.57
N GLY A 353 -9.53 13.92 -3.40
CA GLY A 353 -9.09 13.46 -2.09
C GLY A 353 -10.02 12.41 -1.48
N THR A 354 -9.67 11.91 -0.30
CA THR A 354 -10.38 10.85 0.42
C THR A 354 -11.56 11.36 1.26
N CYS A 355 -11.74 12.69 1.34
CA CYS A 355 -12.81 13.34 2.08
C CYS A 355 -13.42 14.47 1.27
N ARG A 356 -14.76 14.50 1.19
CA ARG A 356 -15.44 15.75 0.84
C ARG A 356 -15.29 16.69 2.02
N LEU A 357 -14.38 17.66 1.91
CA LEU A 357 -14.38 18.83 2.80
C LEU A 357 -15.79 19.39 2.80
N HIS A 358 -16.51 19.21 3.91
CA HIS A 358 -17.80 19.86 4.11
C HIS A 358 -17.49 21.35 4.27
N TRP A 359 -17.84 22.14 3.25
CA TRP A 359 -17.77 23.60 3.28
C TRP A 359 -18.88 24.17 4.16
#